data_AF-A0A1A8NKN6-F1
#
_entry.id   AF-A0A1A8NKN6-F1
#
_cell.length_a   1.000
_cell.length_b   1.000
_cell.length_c   1.000
_cell.angle_alpha   90.00
_cell.angle_beta   90.00
_cell.angle_gamma   90.00
#
_symmetry.space_group_name_H-M   'P 1'
#
loop_
_entity.id
_entity.type
_entity.pdbx_description
1 polymer ?
#
loop_
_entity_poly.entity_id
_entity_poly.type
_entity_poly.pdbx_seq_one_letter_code
_entity_poly.pdbx_strand_id
1 'polypeptide(L)' 'LNDSLFLEELNVYNPDRCSIDGVDDKRIIGMQIDARGHALWVAFTSCVVKVPLSRCERHGRCKKSCIASRDPYCGWVS' A
#
# COMPACT_ATOMS: atom_id res chain seq x y z
N LEU A 1 -15.41 21.84 -1.54
CA LEU A 1 -14.32 20.85 -1.45
C LEU A 1 -14.83 19.67 -0.62
N ASN A 2 -15.69 18.83 -1.20
CA ASN A 2 -16.24 17.63 -0.56
C ASN A 2 -15.93 16.37 -1.38
N ASP A 3 -14.98 16.45 -2.31
CA ASP A 3 -14.63 15.35 -3.20
C ASP A 3 -13.39 14.60 -2.70
N SER A 4 -13.36 13.30 -3.00
CA SER A 4 -12.21 12.44 -2.79
C SER A 4 -11.08 12.76 -3.78
N LEU A 5 -9.83 12.68 -3.33
CA LEU A 5 -8.65 12.75 -4.19
C LEU A 5 -8.02 11.36 -4.34
N PHE A 6 -7.79 10.93 -5.57
CA PHE A 6 -7.05 9.70 -5.84
C PHE A 6 -5.56 9.92 -5.62
N LEU A 7 -5.00 9.26 -4.60
CA LEU A 7 -3.59 9.42 -4.22
C LEU A 7 -2.69 8.38 -4.88
N GLU A 8 -3.06 7.10 -4.85
CA GLU A 8 -2.21 6.02 -5.35
C GLU A 8 -2.99 4.77 -5.74
N GLU A 9 -2.41 4.02 -6.69
CA GLU A 9 -2.80 2.66 -7.07
C GLU A 9 -1.66 1.69 -6.74
N LEU A 10 -1.98 0.50 -6.25
CA LEU A 10 -0.99 -0.53 -5.90
C LEU A 10 -1.45 -1.91 -6.30
N ASN A 11 -0.54 -2.67 -6.90
CA ASN A 11 -0.66 -4.11 -6.95
C ASN A 11 0.12 -4.73 -5.79
N VAL A 12 -0.58 -5.42 -4.88
CA VAL A 12 -0.01 -5.98 -3.66
C VAL A 12 0.03 -7.52 -3.66
N TYR A 13 -0.51 -8.17 -4.70
CA TYR A 13 -0.40 -9.61 -4.85
C TYR A 13 1.03 -9.98 -5.21
N ASN A 14 1.60 -10.95 -4.48
CA ASN A 14 2.95 -11.43 -4.74
C ASN A 14 2.90 -12.88 -5.27
N PRO A 15 3.09 -13.12 -6.58
CA PRO A 15 3.04 -14.46 -7.16
C PRO A 15 4.03 -15.45 -6.52
N ASP A 16 5.24 -14.99 -6.16
CA ASP A 16 6.28 -15.84 -5.55
C ASP A 16 5.89 -16.35 -4.15
N ARG A 17 4.86 -15.75 -3.53
CA ARG A 17 4.39 -16.08 -2.18
C ARG A 17 2.95 -16.56 -2.14
N CYS A 18 2.13 -16.16 -3.10
CA CYS A 18 0.68 -16.36 -3.09
C CYS A 18 0.21 -17.33 -4.18
N SER A 19 1.03 -17.63 -5.20
CA SER A 19 0.70 -18.66 -6.17
C SER A 19 0.93 -20.05 -5.55
N ILE A 20 -0.13 -20.85 -5.45
CA ILE A 20 -0.04 -22.23 -4.94
C ILE A 20 -0.23 -23.17 -6.14
N ASP A 21 0.74 -24.05 -6.36
CA ASP A 21 0.76 -25.03 -7.46
C ASP A 21 0.55 -24.41 -8.86
N GLY A 22 1.01 -23.16 -9.05
CA GLY A 22 0.87 -22.40 -10.30
C GLY A 22 -0.52 -21.82 -10.55
N VAL A 23 -1.42 -21.88 -9.57
CA VAL A 23 -2.75 -21.28 -9.62
C VAL A 23 -2.73 -19.90 -8.96
N ASP A 24 -3.09 -18.88 -9.75
CA ASP A 24 -3.19 -17.51 -9.30
C ASP A 24 -4.65 -17.12 -8.99
N ASP A 25 -5.01 -17.05 -7.71
CA ASP A 25 -6.25 -16.41 -7.26
C ASP A 25 -5.94 -15.05 -6.62
N LYS A 26 -6.05 -13.99 -7.44
CA LYS A 26 -5.70 -12.61 -7.05
C LYS A 26 -6.86 -11.86 -6.38
N ARG A 27 -7.95 -12.54 -6.05
CA ARG A 27 -9.13 -11.91 -5.46
C ARG A 27 -8.86 -11.56 -3.99
N ILE A 28 -9.00 -10.28 -3.65
CA ILE A 28 -8.97 -9.83 -2.26
C ILE A 28 -10.22 -10.35 -1.56
N ILE A 29 -10.04 -11.04 -0.44
CA ILE A 29 -11.14 -11.58 0.38
C ILE A 29 -11.35 -10.78 1.68
N GLY A 30 -10.38 -9.93 2.05
CA GLY A 30 -10.49 -9.08 3.22
C GLY A 30 -9.37 -8.06 3.31
N MET A 31 -9.66 -6.96 4.00
CA MET A 31 -8.70 -5.91 4.32
C MET A 31 -8.87 -5.49 5.78
N GLN A 32 -7.76 -5.27 6.50
CA GLN A 32 -7.76 -4.81 7.88
C GLN A 32 -6.68 -3.75 8.09
N ILE A 33 -7.06 -2.61 8.65
CA ILE A 33 -6.13 -1.53 8.97
C ILE A 33 -5.63 -1.69 10.40
N ASP A 34 -4.30 -1.69 10.55
CA ASP A 34 -3.61 -1.65 11.83
C ASP A 34 -2.92 -0.29 11.98
N ALA A 35 -3.62 0.64 12.64
CA ALA A 35 -3.10 1.98 12.89
C ALA A 35 -1.88 1.98 13.83
N ARG A 36 -1.74 0.99 14.73
CA ARG A 36 -0.58 0.92 15.65
C ARG A 36 0.65 0.38 14.94
N GLY A 37 0.47 -0.65 14.12
CA GLY A 37 1.54 -1.24 13.30
C GLY A 37 1.80 -0.50 11.99
N HIS A 38 1.08 0.60 11.73
CA HIS A 38 1.16 1.43 10.53
C HIS A 38 1.07 0.64 9.22
N ALA A 39 0.13 -0.30 9.17
CA ALA A 39 0.00 -1.25 8.07
C ALA A 39 -1.45 -1.53 7.68
N LEU A 40 -1.65 -1.82 6.40
CA LEU A 40 -2.83 -2.45 5.84
C LEU A 40 -2.53 -3.93 5.61
N TRP A 41 -3.31 -4.81 6.20
CA TRP A 41 -3.28 -6.23 5.94
C TRP A 41 -4.28 -6.56 4.85
N VAL A 42 -3.81 -7.21 3.78
CA VAL A 42 -4.63 -7.62 2.64
C VAL A 42 -4.64 -9.14 2.56
N ALA A 43 -5.82 -9.74 2.67
CA ALA A 43 -6.02 -11.17 2.60
C ALA A 43 -6.42 -11.58 1.17
N PHE A 44 -5.72 -12.57 0.64
CA PHE A 44 -6.08 -13.37 -0.52
C PHE A 44 -6.47 -14.77 -0.05
N THR A 45 -6.97 -15.62 -0.93
CA THR A 45 -7.32 -17.01 -0.57
C THR A 45 -6.11 -17.85 -0.15
N SER A 46 -4.93 -17.55 -0.70
CA SER A 46 -3.69 -18.31 -0.51
C SER A 46 -2.68 -17.65 0.44
N CYS A 47 -2.82 -16.36 0.75
CA CYS A 47 -1.81 -15.62 1.50
C CYS A 47 -2.40 -14.38 2.18
N VAL A 48 -1.65 -13.82 3.14
CA VAL A 48 -1.93 -12.51 3.73
C VAL A 48 -0.70 -11.63 3.56
N VAL A 49 -0.88 -10.44 2.99
CA VAL A 49 0.20 -9.49 2.69
C VAL A 49 0.12 -8.30 3.62
N LYS A 50 1.25 -7.94 4.25
CA LYS A 50 1.42 -6.70 5.01
C LYS A 50 1.85 -5.58 4.07
N VAL A 51 1.05 -4.54 3.96
CA VAL A 51 1.32 -3.36 3.12
C VAL A 51 1.52 -2.14 4.03
N PRO A 52 2.65 -1.41 3.94
CA PRO A 52 2.79 -0.15 4.69
C PRO A 52 1.72 0.87 4.29
N LEU A 53 1.11 1.56 5.27
CA LEU A 53 0.13 2.62 4.99
C LEU A 53 0.74 3.81 4.24
N SER A 54 2.04 4.01 4.40
CA SER A 54 2.81 5.08 3.75
C SER A 54 4.06 4.53 3.08
N ARG A 55 4.39 5.05 1.90
CA ARG A 55 5.61 4.72 1.14
C ARG A 55 6.49 5.95 0.90
N CYS A 56 6.63 6.79 1.91
CA CYS A 56 7.29 8.10 1.77
C CYS A 56 8.74 8.00 1.26
N GLU A 57 9.46 6.94 1.64
CA GLU A 57 10.83 6.65 1.18
C GLU A 57 10.94 6.52 -0.35
N ARG A 58 9.84 6.20 -1.05
CA ARG A 58 9.80 6.18 -2.52
C ARG A 58 10.12 7.55 -3.13
N HIS A 59 9.84 8.64 -2.42
CA HIS A 59 10.18 10.00 -2.88
C HIS A 59 11.67 10.34 -2.66
N GLY A 60 12.39 9.54 -1.87
CA GLY A 60 13.79 9.71 -1.55
C GLY A 60 14.10 11.13 -1.06
N ARG A 61 15.16 11.74 -1.63
CA ARG A 61 15.57 13.12 -1.30
C ARG A 61 14.88 14.19 -2.17
N CYS A 62 13.83 13.85 -2.90
CA CYS A 62 13.13 14.79 -3.77
C CYS A 62 11.99 15.48 -3.03
N LYS A 63 12.27 16.66 -2.44
CA LYS A 63 11.27 17.51 -1.78
C LYS A 63 10.04 17.76 -2.67
N LYS A 64 10.25 18.03 -3.97
CA LYS A 64 9.15 18.28 -4.91
C LYS A 64 8.21 17.07 -5.02
N SER A 65 8.75 15.86 -5.15
CA SER A 65 7.93 14.63 -5.24
C SER A 65 7.21 14.35 -3.93
N CYS A 66 7.89 14.50 -2.78
CA CYS A 66 7.29 14.31 -1.47
C CYS A 66 6.09 15.23 -1.24
N ILE A 67 6.22 16.54 -1.51
CA ILE A 67 5.13 17.51 -1.30
C ILE A 67 4.02 17.33 -2.35
N ALA A 68 4.36 17.01 -3.60
CA ALA A 68 3.38 16.78 -4.67
C ALA A 68 2.53 15.52 -4.47
N SER A 69 2.98 14.55 -3.66
CA SER A 69 2.21 13.33 -3.35
C SER A 69 0.85 13.63 -2.72
N ARG A 70 0.77 14.70 -1.92
CA ARG A 70 -0.39 15.05 -1.09
C ARG A 70 -0.85 13.89 -0.20
N ASP A 71 0.04 12.94 0.10
CA ASP A 71 -0.22 11.82 0.99
C ASP A 71 -0.21 12.33 2.45
N PRO A 72 -1.33 12.23 3.19
CA PRO A 72 -1.41 12.66 4.59
C PRO A 72 -0.40 11.97 5.52
N TYR A 73 0.14 10.82 5.13
CA TYR A 73 1.14 10.11 5.91
C TYR A 73 2.58 10.53 5.60
N CYS A 74 2.81 11.34 4.56
CA CYS A 74 4.14 11.75 4.13
C CYS A 74 4.42 13.24 4.35
N GLY A 75 5.66 13.55 4.72
CA GLY A 75 6.13 14.92 4.91
C GLY A 75 7.62 15.04 4.66
N TRP A 76 8.06 16.23 4.24
CA TRP A 76 9.48 16.53 4.07
C TRP A 76 10.07 17.04 5.38
N VAL A 77 11.02 16.28 5.92
CA VAL A 77 11.81 16.69 7.09
C VAL A 77 13.13 17.29 6.61
N SER A 78 13.43 18.52 7.05
CA SER A 78 14.63 19.28 6.67
C SER A 78 15.85 18.92 7.48
#